data_AF-A0A7V2REY1-F1
#
_entry.id   AF-A0A7V2REY1-F1
#
_cell.length_a   1.000
_cell.length_b   1.000
_cell.length_c   1.000
_cell.angle_alpha   90.00
_cell.angle_beta   90.00
_cell.angle_gamma   90.00
#
_symmetry.space_group_name_H-M   'P 1'
#
loop_
_entity.id
_entity.type
_entity.pdbx_description
1 polymer ?
#
loop_
_entity_poly.entity_id
_entity_poly.type
_entity_poly.pdbx_seq_one_letter_code
_entity_poly.pdbx_strand_id
1 'polypeptide(L)'
;RRLFSFPSLKPVWITACALVAIVIAGGGTVYAAGNALPDSPLYTVKLATEQVRLFFTPSDIGKAELYAQFADERVEEIIRMADKGDVELVEKTTNRLNDQLVAMASLTLGGDGVPPGDGMLSMSAPEDSKHGEETVAMTAPSTTAPPPAPVVATTPDSDTNAQLGVADRAPAPAVETALSAETETKDDEENGDRERREKLKEQLLRQAIENPEALEEALKTASESMRDLLLWAIDVANKGYDEAISNIR
;
A
#
# COMPACT_ATOMS: atom_id res chain seq x y z
N ARG A 1 -51.26 19.38 13.93
CA ARG A 1 -50.11 18.69 14.57
C ARG A 1 -49.34 17.99 13.47
N ARG A 2 -48.07 18.33 13.30
CA ARG A 2 -47.23 17.92 12.18
C ARG A 2 -47.01 16.41 12.22
N LEU A 3 -47.34 15.70 11.13
CA LEU A 3 -46.94 14.32 10.90
C LEU A 3 -45.42 14.34 10.67
N PHE A 4 -44.65 13.69 11.55
CA PHE A 4 -43.24 13.43 11.29
C PHE A 4 -43.17 12.44 10.12
N SER A 5 -42.89 12.95 8.93
CA SER A 5 -42.50 12.16 7.78
C SER A 5 -41.03 11.79 7.96
N PHE A 6 -40.74 10.51 8.19
CA PHE A 6 -39.36 10.02 8.13
C PHE A 6 -38.93 10.04 6.66
N PRO A 7 -37.86 10.76 6.27
CA PRO A 7 -37.33 10.64 4.93
C PRO A 7 -36.78 9.21 4.78
N SER A 8 -37.36 8.45 3.85
CA SER A 8 -36.87 7.14 3.44
C SER A 8 -35.44 7.28 2.90
N LEU A 9 -34.43 6.99 3.72
CA LEU A 9 -33.07 6.75 3.26
C LEU A 9 -33.13 5.62 2.24
N LYS A 10 -32.92 5.95 0.96
CA LYS A 10 -33.00 4.98 -0.13
C LYS A 10 -31.94 3.87 0.08
N PRO A 11 -32.23 2.62 -0.31
CA PRO A 11 -31.36 1.44 -0.11
C PRO A 11 -30.02 1.48 -0.86
N VAL A 12 -29.62 2.62 -1.42
CA VAL A 12 -28.37 2.81 -2.20
C VAL A 12 -27.14 2.43 -1.38
N TRP A 13 -27.17 2.70 -0.08
CA TRP A 13 -26.09 2.40 0.85
C TRP A 13 -26.01 0.88 1.08
N ILE A 14 -27.16 0.20 1.11
CA ILE A 14 -27.25 -1.26 1.25
C ILE A 14 -26.70 -1.93 -0.01
N THR A 15 -27.02 -1.42 -1.20
CA THR A 15 -26.50 -1.95 -2.47
C THR A 15 -25.00 -1.70 -2.65
N ALA A 16 -24.48 -0.55 -2.20
CA ALA A 16 -23.05 -0.26 -2.22
C ALA A 16 -22.29 -1.19 -1.25
N CYS A 17 -22.80 -1.35 -0.03
CA CYS A 17 -22.27 -2.31 0.93
C CYS A 17 -22.34 -3.75 0.41
N ALA A 18 -23.42 -4.13 -0.29
CA ALA A 18 -23.57 -5.45 -0.87
C ALA A 18 -22.59 -5.69 -2.04
N LEU A 19 -22.34 -4.69 -2.89
CA LEU A 19 -21.33 -4.79 -3.97
C LEU A 19 -19.92 -4.93 -3.40
N VAL A 20 -19.57 -4.11 -2.41
CA VAL A 20 -18.29 -4.24 -1.69
C VAL A 20 -18.21 -5.62 -1.02
N ALA A 21 -19.28 -6.08 -0.37
CA ALA A 21 -19.35 -7.39 0.23
C ALA A 21 -19.23 -8.54 -0.79
N ILE A 22 -19.76 -8.40 -2.01
CA ILE A 22 -19.64 -9.40 -3.08
C ILE A 22 -18.22 -9.44 -3.64
N VAL A 23 -17.60 -8.27 -3.84
CA VAL A 23 -16.19 -8.16 -4.25
C VAL A 23 -15.28 -8.79 -3.19
N ILE A 24 -15.57 -8.59 -1.91
CA ILE A 24 -14.87 -9.22 -0.78
C ILE A 24 -15.19 -10.73 -0.69
N ALA A 25 -16.43 -11.14 -0.90
CA ALA A 25 -16.88 -12.54 -0.82
C ALA A 25 -16.30 -13.44 -1.92
N GLY A 26 -15.83 -12.85 -3.02
CA GLY A 26 -15.06 -13.57 -4.04
C GLY A 26 -13.73 -14.12 -3.53
N GLY A 27 -13.20 -13.65 -2.39
CA GLY A 27 -11.98 -14.12 -1.72
C GLY A 27 -10.68 -13.81 -2.47
N GLY A 28 -10.67 -13.91 -3.80
CA GLY A 28 -9.49 -13.71 -4.65
C GLY A 28 -8.98 -12.28 -4.68
N THR A 29 -9.86 -11.28 -4.56
CA THR A 29 -9.48 -9.86 -4.50
C THR A 29 -8.82 -9.51 -3.18
N VAL A 30 -9.30 -10.07 -2.06
CA VAL A 30 -8.72 -9.90 -0.72
C VAL A 30 -7.36 -10.59 -0.64
N TYR A 31 -7.24 -11.79 -1.18
CA TYR A 31 -5.97 -12.52 -1.23
C TYR A 31 -4.94 -11.79 -2.09
N ALA A 32 -5.31 -11.32 -3.28
CA ALA A 32 -4.42 -10.54 -4.14
C ALA A 32 -4.06 -9.17 -3.53
N ALA A 33 -4.99 -8.54 -2.79
CA ALA A 33 -4.74 -7.26 -2.12
C ALA A 33 -3.71 -7.37 -0.99
N GLY A 34 -3.53 -8.56 -0.37
CA GLY A 34 -2.51 -8.76 0.66
C GLY A 34 -1.09 -8.41 0.18
N ASN A 35 -0.77 -8.68 -1.09
CA ASN A 35 0.52 -8.36 -1.70
C ASN A 35 0.56 -7.01 -2.43
N ALA A 36 -0.52 -6.21 -2.37
CA ALA A 36 -0.57 -4.93 -3.07
C ALA A 36 0.42 -3.92 -2.46
N LEU A 37 1.19 -3.24 -3.32
CA LEU A 37 2.06 -2.13 -2.94
C LEU A 37 1.28 -0.81 -2.87
N PRO A 38 1.83 0.24 -2.22
CA PRO A 38 1.17 1.55 -2.08
C PRO A 38 0.80 2.26 -3.39
N ASP A 39 1.45 1.92 -4.51
CA ASP A 39 1.18 2.40 -5.86
C ASP A 39 0.03 1.64 -6.58
N SER A 40 -0.48 0.56 -5.96
CA SER A 40 -1.48 -0.33 -6.56
C SER A 40 -2.93 0.10 -6.25
N PRO A 41 -3.88 -0.01 -7.19
CA PRO A 41 -5.30 0.19 -6.93
C PRO A 41 -5.89 -0.71 -5.84
N LEU A 42 -5.32 -1.92 -5.65
CA LEU A 42 -5.79 -2.87 -4.64
C LEU A 42 -5.30 -2.51 -3.23
N TYR A 43 -4.40 -1.52 -3.09
CA TYR A 43 -3.89 -1.11 -1.78
C TYR A 43 -4.98 -0.54 -0.88
N THR A 44 -5.95 0.19 -1.43
CA THR A 44 -7.10 0.67 -0.64
C THR A 44 -7.90 -0.51 -0.07
N VAL A 45 -8.03 -1.61 -0.82
CA VAL A 45 -8.70 -2.83 -0.35
C VAL A 45 -7.88 -3.51 0.74
N LYS A 46 -6.55 -3.52 0.62
CA LYS A 46 -5.62 -4.01 1.64
C LYS A 46 -5.88 -3.30 2.98
N LEU A 47 -5.81 -1.97 2.99
CA LEU A 47 -6.00 -1.17 4.21
C LEU A 47 -7.40 -1.32 4.81
N ALA A 48 -8.44 -1.37 3.97
CA ALA A 48 -9.79 -1.63 4.44
C ALA A 48 -9.91 -3.02 5.10
N THR A 49 -9.24 -4.02 4.53
CA THR A 49 -9.19 -5.37 5.09
C THR A 49 -8.43 -5.39 6.43
N GLU A 50 -7.28 -4.71 6.51
CA GLU A 50 -6.51 -4.54 7.76
C GLU A 50 -7.39 -3.92 8.87
N GLN A 51 -8.12 -2.84 8.56
CA GLN A 51 -9.02 -2.18 9.51
C GLN A 51 -10.18 -3.07 9.96
N VAL A 52 -10.77 -3.84 9.05
CA VAL A 52 -11.84 -4.81 9.38
C VAL A 52 -11.29 -5.89 10.32
N ARG A 53 -10.09 -6.41 10.07
CA ARG A 53 -9.44 -7.39 10.96
C ARG A 53 -9.23 -6.80 12.36
N LEU A 54 -8.73 -5.57 12.47
CA LEU A 54 -8.57 -4.89 13.76
C LEU A 54 -9.91 -4.68 14.47
N PHE A 55 -10.94 -4.25 13.76
CA PHE A 55 -12.27 -4.01 14.32
C PHE A 55 -12.89 -5.27 14.93
N PHE A 56 -12.75 -6.41 14.24
CA PHE A 56 -13.28 -7.69 14.72
C PHE A 56 -12.34 -8.43 15.68
N THR A 57 -11.23 -7.83 16.08
CA THR A 57 -10.29 -8.41 17.07
C THR A 57 -10.49 -7.72 18.42
N PRO A 58 -11.22 -8.34 19.37
CA PRO A 58 -11.60 -7.66 20.61
C PRO A 58 -10.46 -7.54 21.63
N SER A 59 -9.49 -8.46 21.60
CA SER A 59 -8.41 -8.52 22.59
C SER A 59 -7.24 -7.60 22.24
N ASP A 60 -6.68 -6.91 23.23
CA ASP A 60 -5.50 -6.06 23.02
C ASP A 60 -4.28 -6.85 22.55
N ILE A 61 -4.06 -8.06 23.09
CA ILE A 61 -2.99 -8.93 22.60
C ILE A 61 -3.18 -9.31 21.13
N GLY A 62 -4.39 -9.69 20.72
CA GLY A 62 -4.68 -9.99 19.31
C GLY A 62 -4.57 -8.76 18.39
N LYS A 63 -4.91 -7.56 18.87
CA LYS A 63 -4.67 -6.32 18.11
C LYS A 63 -3.18 -6.03 17.99
N ALA A 64 -2.40 -6.26 19.04
CA ALA A 64 -0.95 -6.11 19.02
C ALA A 64 -0.32 -7.09 18.02
N GLU A 65 -0.78 -8.36 17.97
CA GLU A 65 -0.36 -9.33 16.95
C GLU A 65 -0.65 -8.83 15.52
N LEU A 66 -1.83 -8.24 15.28
CA LEU A 66 -2.18 -7.67 13.98
C LEU A 66 -1.33 -6.45 13.62
N TYR A 67 -1.12 -5.52 14.56
CA TYR A 67 -0.24 -4.37 14.32
C TYR A 67 1.19 -4.81 14.01
N ALA A 68 1.68 -5.82 14.72
CA ALA A 68 2.99 -6.40 14.47
C ALA A 68 3.05 -6.99 13.04
N GLN A 69 2.06 -7.79 12.62
CA GLN A 69 1.99 -8.32 11.25
C GLN A 69 1.95 -7.21 10.19
N PHE A 70 1.17 -6.16 10.42
CA PHE A 70 1.10 -5.05 9.46
C PHE A 70 2.40 -4.24 9.42
N ALA A 71 3.11 -4.11 10.55
CA ALA A 71 4.41 -3.47 10.59
C ALA A 71 5.43 -4.22 9.72
N ASP A 72 5.45 -5.55 9.80
CA ASP A 72 6.27 -6.41 8.94
C ASP A 72 5.94 -6.22 7.45
N GLU A 73 4.64 -6.20 7.10
CA GLU A 73 4.21 -5.91 5.73
C GLU A 73 4.64 -4.50 5.26
N ARG A 74 4.59 -3.48 6.14
CA ARG A 74 5.05 -2.13 5.80
C ARG A 74 6.56 -2.09 5.57
N VAL A 75 7.34 -2.85 6.33
CA VAL A 75 8.79 -2.99 6.11
C VAL A 75 9.08 -3.57 4.72
N GLU A 76 8.39 -4.64 4.32
CA GLU A 76 8.56 -5.20 2.98
C GLU A 76 8.16 -4.22 1.86
N GLU A 77 7.10 -3.44 2.08
CA GLU A 77 6.68 -2.40 1.14
C GLU A 77 7.73 -1.29 1.03
N ILE A 78 8.28 -0.83 2.16
CA ILE A 78 9.34 0.19 2.19
C ILE A 78 10.56 -0.27 1.39
N ILE A 79 11.03 -1.51 1.61
CA ILE A 79 12.19 -2.07 0.89
C ILE A 79 11.94 -2.05 -0.62
N ARG A 80 10.77 -2.55 -1.05
CA ARG A 80 10.40 -2.60 -2.48
C ARG A 80 10.24 -1.22 -3.10
N MET A 81 9.76 -0.21 -2.35
CA MET A 81 9.64 1.15 -2.85
C MET A 81 11.01 1.88 -2.87
N ALA A 82 11.87 1.61 -1.90
CA ALA A 82 13.23 2.14 -1.87
C ALA A 82 14.06 1.60 -3.05
N ASP A 83 13.91 0.33 -3.39
CA ASP A 83 14.53 -0.29 -4.57
C ASP A 83 14.09 0.35 -5.90
N LYS A 84 12.84 0.82 -5.96
CA LYS A 84 12.28 1.56 -7.10
C LYS A 84 12.71 3.03 -7.13
N GLY A 85 13.28 3.56 -6.04
CA GLY A 85 13.63 4.97 -5.90
C GLY A 85 12.43 5.90 -5.65
N ASP A 86 11.30 5.38 -5.20
CA ASP A 86 10.08 6.17 -4.96
C ASP A 86 10.09 6.75 -3.54
N VAL A 87 10.74 7.89 -3.40
CA VAL A 87 10.98 8.58 -2.13
C VAL A 87 9.67 8.94 -1.42
N GLU A 88 8.66 9.40 -2.16
CA GLU A 88 7.37 9.81 -1.58
C GLU A 88 6.62 8.62 -0.99
N LEU A 89 6.60 7.49 -1.70
CA LEU A 89 5.96 6.29 -1.20
C LEU A 89 6.74 5.64 -0.05
N VAL A 90 8.07 5.72 -0.03
CA VAL A 90 8.86 5.30 1.14
C VAL A 90 8.50 6.14 2.37
N GLU A 91 8.46 7.46 2.26
CA GLU A 91 8.07 8.35 3.37
C GLU A 91 6.69 7.99 3.92
N LYS A 92 5.69 7.90 3.03
CA LYS A 92 4.31 7.59 3.40
C LYS A 92 4.17 6.22 4.06
N THR A 93 4.88 5.22 3.55
CA THR A 93 4.82 3.85 4.08
C THR A 93 5.52 3.75 5.43
N THR A 94 6.60 4.51 5.61
CA THR A 94 7.30 4.63 6.90
C THR A 94 6.44 5.31 7.96
N ASN A 95 5.71 6.37 7.60
CA ASN A 95 4.77 6.99 8.54
C ASN A 95 3.68 6.01 8.99
N ARG A 96 3.23 5.13 8.09
CA ARG A 96 2.25 4.08 8.43
C ARG A 96 2.84 3.00 9.33
N LEU A 97 4.09 2.59 9.08
CA LEU A 97 4.82 1.71 9.99
C LEU A 97 4.86 2.33 11.39
N ASN A 98 5.25 3.60 11.49
CA ASN A 98 5.27 4.33 12.75
C ASN A 98 3.89 4.32 13.45
N ASP A 99 2.82 4.66 12.72
CA ASP A 99 1.47 4.67 13.28
C ASP A 99 1.08 3.31 13.88
N GLN A 100 1.48 2.21 13.24
CA GLN A 100 1.22 0.84 13.72
C GLN A 100 2.03 0.50 14.97
N LEU A 101 3.30 0.88 15.01
CA LEU A 101 4.16 0.67 16.19
C LEU A 101 3.67 1.48 17.40
N VAL A 102 3.29 2.73 17.19
CA VAL A 102 2.71 3.59 18.24
C VAL A 102 1.37 3.03 18.72
N ALA A 103 0.50 2.60 17.80
CA ALA A 103 -0.76 1.97 18.16
C ALA A 103 -0.53 0.70 18.98
N MET A 104 0.44 -0.13 18.61
CA MET A 104 0.83 -1.33 19.35
C MET A 104 1.34 -1.00 20.77
N ALA A 105 2.23 -0.01 20.89
CA ALA A 105 2.73 0.46 22.19
C ALA A 105 1.59 0.97 23.09
N SER A 106 0.62 1.69 22.52
CA SER A 106 -0.50 2.26 23.27
C SER A 106 -1.41 1.19 23.91
N LEU A 107 -1.48 -0.01 23.32
CA LEU A 107 -2.25 -1.13 23.87
C LEU A 107 -1.69 -1.64 25.20
N THR A 108 -0.43 -1.36 25.53
CA THR A 108 0.16 -1.73 26.82
C THR A 108 -0.05 -0.67 27.89
N LEU A 109 -0.20 0.59 27.48
CA LEU A 109 -0.32 1.75 28.36
C LEU A 109 -1.78 2.05 28.76
N GLY A 110 -2.76 1.56 28.00
CA GLY A 110 -4.18 1.84 28.18
C GLY A 110 -5.03 0.58 28.33
N GLY A 111 -5.02 -0.03 29.52
CA GLY A 111 -5.95 -1.10 29.90
C GLY A 111 -7.42 -0.68 30.09
N ASP A 112 -7.83 0.47 29.57
CA ASP A 112 -9.21 0.94 29.55
C ASP A 112 -9.58 1.36 28.12
N GLY A 113 -10.30 0.46 27.44
CA GLY A 113 -10.65 0.60 26.03
C GLY A 113 -11.34 1.92 25.69
N VAL A 114 -10.62 2.78 24.98
CA VAL A 114 -11.20 3.77 24.07
C VAL A 114 -10.55 3.54 22.71
N PRO A 115 -11.30 3.08 21.69
CA PRO A 115 -10.74 2.96 20.35
C PRO A 115 -10.37 4.36 19.84
N PRO A 116 -9.17 4.58 19.27
CA PRO A 116 -8.93 5.73 18.42
C PRO A 116 -9.69 5.49 17.11
N GLY A 117 -10.99 5.76 17.18
CA GLY A 117 -11.97 5.55 16.12
C GLY A 117 -12.91 6.74 15.97
N ASP A 118 -12.52 7.92 16.42
CA ASP A 118 -13.22 9.18 16.10
C ASP A 118 -12.60 9.81 14.86
N GLY A 119 -12.59 9.03 13.78
CA GLY A 119 -12.33 9.45 12.41
C GLY A 119 -13.57 9.19 11.57
N MET A 120 -14.73 9.70 12.00
CA MET A 120 -15.96 9.65 11.21
C MET A 120 -15.69 10.33 9.86
N LEU A 121 -15.71 9.51 8.80
CA LEU A 121 -15.46 9.86 7.41
C LEU A 121 -16.25 11.11 6.98
N SER A 122 -15.55 12.23 6.78
CA SER A 122 -16.07 13.38 6.05
C SER A 122 -15.84 13.14 4.56
N MET A 123 -16.77 12.41 3.92
CA MET A 123 -16.82 12.29 2.46
C MET A 123 -17.74 13.39 1.91
N SER A 124 -17.15 14.52 1.55
CA SER A 124 -17.76 15.47 0.62
C SER A 124 -17.79 14.86 -0.77
N ALA A 125 -18.99 14.55 -1.27
CA ALA A 125 -19.19 14.11 -2.64
C ALA A 125 -19.11 15.32 -3.61
N PRO A 126 -18.43 15.22 -4.76
CA PRO A 126 -18.61 16.17 -5.85
C PRO A 126 -19.82 15.77 -6.70
N GLU A 127 -20.58 16.77 -7.11
CA GLU A 127 -21.79 16.67 -7.92
C GLU A 127 -21.49 16.43 -9.42
N ASP A 128 -22.44 15.75 -10.05
CA ASP A 128 -22.90 15.89 -11.44
C ASP A 128 -21.91 15.69 -12.60
N SER A 129 -22.13 14.63 -13.41
CA SER A 129 -22.64 14.78 -14.79
C SER A 129 -22.69 13.46 -15.59
N LYS A 130 -23.92 12.99 -15.79
CA LYS A 130 -24.55 12.41 -17.00
C LYS A 130 -23.72 11.66 -18.07
N HIS A 131 -23.99 10.36 -18.17
CA HIS A 131 -24.46 9.61 -19.37
C HIS A 131 -24.70 8.18 -18.89
N GLY A 132 -25.70 7.40 -19.28
CA GLY A 132 -26.61 7.40 -20.41
C GLY A 132 -27.10 5.95 -20.43
N GLU A 133 -28.41 5.76 -20.39
CA GLU A 133 -29.07 4.46 -20.25
C GLU A 133 -28.65 3.48 -21.35
N GLU A 134 -28.31 2.24 -21.00
CA GLU A 134 -28.78 1.11 -21.80
C GLU A 134 -28.90 -0.17 -20.95
N THR A 135 -30.15 -0.52 -20.71
CA THR A 135 -30.63 -1.75 -20.11
C THR A 135 -30.43 -2.91 -21.09
N VAL A 136 -29.60 -3.89 -20.73
CA VAL A 136 -29.66 -5.20 -21.41
C VAL A 136 -29.84 -6.30 -20.38
N ALA A 137 -30.85 -7.10 -20.67
CA ALA A 137 -31.48 -8.07 -19.82
C ALA A 137 -30.56 -9.25 -19.46
N MET A 138 -30.70 -9.62 -18.18
CA MET A 138 -30.53 -10.93 -17.58
C MET A 138 -30.50 -12.12 -18.55
N THR A 139 -29.35 -12.78 -18.65
CA THR A 139 -29.29 -14.23 -18.81
C THR A 139 -28.24 -14.79 -17.86
N ALA A 140 -28.71 -15.49 -16.83
CA ALA A 140 -27.88 -16.38 -16.03
C ALA A 140 -27.42 -17.56 -16.90
N PRO A 141 -26.25 -18.14 -16.59
CA PRO A 141 -26.24 -19.58 -16.48
C PRO A 141 -25.71 -20.03 -15.12
N SER A 142 -26.35 -21.07 -14.64
CA SER A 142 -26.01 -21.82 -13.45
C SER A 142 -24.69 -22.60 -13.62
N THR A 143 -24.07 -22.87 -12.47
CA THR A 143 -23.48 -24.17 -12.12
C THR A 143 -22.02 -24.48 -12.49
N THR A 144 -21.33 -24.92 -11.44
CA THR A 144 -20.12 -25.77 -11.36
C THR A 144 -18.75 -25.09 -11.40
N ALA A 145 -18.14 -25.04 -10.22
CA ALA A 145 -16.71 -24.94 -10.00
C ALA A 145 -15.99 -26.21 -10.49
N PRO A 146 -14.79 -26.11 -11.12
CA PRO A 146 -13.83 -27.19 -11.16
C PRO A 146 -12.75 -27.01 -10.07
N PRO A 147 -12.28 -28.11 -9.42
CA PRO A 147 -11.09 -28.11 -8.56
C PRO A 147 -9.79 -28.03 -9.39
N PRO A 148 -8.63 -27.72 -8.77
CA PRO A 148 -7.41 -27.33 -9.46
C PRO A 148 -6.55 -28.53 -9.87
N ALA A 149 -5.79 -28.42 -10.97
CA ALA A 149 -4.61 -29.26 -11.16
C ALA A 149 -3.50 -28.62 -12.02
N PRO A 150 -2.21 -28.99 -11.79
CA PRO A 150 -0.99 -28.29 -12.23
C PRO A 150 -0.29 -28.96 -13.42
N VAL A 151 0.49 -28.22 -14.24
CA VAL A 151 1.64 -28.74 -15.04
C VAL A 151 2.47 -27.52 -15.50
N VAL A 152 3.69 -27.27 -15.01
CA VAL A 152 5.01 -27.78 -15.45
C VAL A 152 5.33 -27.57 -16.94
N ALA A 153 6.44 -26.84 -17.12
CA ALA A 153 7.39 -26.67 -18.22
C ALA A 153 7.24 -27.46 -19.52
N THR A 154 7.50 -26.78 -20.65
CA THR A 154 8.56 -27.13 -21.62
C THR A 154 8.78 -26.00 -22.65
N THR A 155 10.01 -25.47 -22.72
CA THR A 155 10.65 -24.95 -23.95
C THR A 155 11.10 -26.14 -24.82
N PRO A 156 11.38 -26.02 -26.15
CA PRO A 156 12.61 -25.37 -26.66
C PRO A 156 12.54 -24.67 -28.05
N ASP A 157 13.39 -23.65 -28.19
CA ASP A 157 14.29 -23.24 -29.28
C ASP A 157 13.94 -23.42 -30.77
N SER A 158 14.20 -22.37 -31.56
CA SER A 158 14.72 -22.48 -32.92
C SER A 158 15.59 -21.27 -33.29
N ASP A 159 16.78 -21.61 -33.76
CA ASP A 159 17.96 -20.81 -34.08
C ASP A 159 17.98 -20.27 -35.54
N THR A 160 18.57 -19.08 -35.71
CA THR A 160 19.67 -18.73 -36.65
C THR A 160 19.49 -18.73 -38.20
N ASN A 161 19.51 -17.53 -38.83
CA ASN A 161 20.65 -16.90 -39.59
C ASN A 161 20.33 -16.17 -40.92
N ALA A 162 21.11 -15.09 -41.14
CA ALA A 162 21.71 -14.56 -42.38
C ALA A 162 20.84 -13.89 -43.47
N GLN A 163 21.29 -12.92 -44.29
CA GLN A 163 22.39 -11.93 -44.29
C GLN A 163 22.28 -11.11 -45.62
N LEU A 164 22.70 -9.82 -45.59
CA LEU A 164 23.19 -8.94 -46.68
C LEU A 164 22.23 -8.30 -47.73
N GLY A 165 22.29 -6.96 -47.77
CA GLY A 165 22.03 -6.11 -48.94
C GLY A 165 22.72 -4.75 -48.78
N VAL A 166 23.69 -4.45 -49.65
CA VAL A 166 24.54 -3.23 -49.67
C VAL A 166 24.16 -2.39 -50.90
N ALA A 167 24.02 -1.06 -50.72
CA ALA A 167 24.18 0.04 -51.71
C ALA A 167 23.64 1.34 -51.06
N ASP A 168 24.11 2.58 -51.23
CA ASP A 168 25.26 3.21 -51.89
C ASP A 168 25.30 4.69 -51.42
N ARG A 169 26.48 5.17 -51.03
CA ARG A 169 27.13 6.51 -51.14
C ARG A 169 26.37 7.88 -51.12
N ALA A 170 26.55 8.60 -49.98
CA ALA A 170 27.08 9.99 -49.78
C ALA A 170 26.35 11.28 -50.33
N PRO A 171 26.74 12.53 -49.93
CA PRO A 171 26.68 13.14 -48.58
C PRO A 171 26.12 14.62 -48.52
N ALA A 172 25.88 15.11 -47.28
CA ALA A 172 25.85 16.52 -46.80
C ALA A 172 24.57 17.39 -47.00
N PRO A 173 24.33 18.48 -46.21
CA PRO A 173 25.16 19.05 -45.13
C PRO A 173 24.47 19.25 -43.75
N ALA A 174 25.32 19.58 -42.78
CA ALA A 174 25.10 20.14 -41.46
C ALA A 174 23.71 20.74 -41.16
N VAL A 175 23.09 20.22 -40.09
CA VAL A 175 22.33 21.05 -39.15
C VAL A 175 23.05 20.97 -37.82
N GLU A 176 24.05 21.84 -37.70
CA GLU A 176 24.52 22.34 -36.42
C GLU A 176 23.34 23.13 -35.80
N THR A 177 23.22 23.10 -34.47
CA THR A 177 22.24 23.85 -33.64
C THR A 177 20.93 23.12 -33.30
N ALA A 178 21.01 22.15 -32.39
CA ALA A 178 19.94 21.90 -31.40
C ALA A 178 20.43 21.18 -30.11
N LEU A 179 21.74 21.05 -29.90
CA LEU A 179 22.30 20.35 -28.73
C LEU A 179 22.74 21.36 -27.66
N SER A 180 21.81 22.11 -27.07
CA SER A 180 22.11 22.92 -25.87
C SER A 180 20.90 23.24 -24.98
N ALA A 181 19.69 22.77 -25.29
CA ALA A 181 18.50 23.08 -24.48
C ALA A 181 17.95 21.89 -23.66
N GLU A 182 18.50 20.69 -23.83
CA GLU A 182 18.06 19.48 -23.10
C GLU A 182 18.88 19.19 -21.84
N THR A 183 19.96 19.94 -21.59
CA THR A 183 20.84 19.70 -20.43
C THR A 183 20.39 20.46 -19.18
N GLU A 184 19.84 21.67 -19.34
CA GLU A 184 19.51 22.53 -18.18
C GLU A 184 18.30 22.02 -17.36
N THR A 185 17.30 21.37 -17.96
CA THR A 185 16.15 20.86 -17.19
C THR A 185 16.48 19.61 -16.38
N LYS A 186 17.48 18.83 -16.82
CA LYS A 186 17.84 17.56 -16.20
C LYS A 186 18.68 17.77 -14.93
N ASP A 187 19.54 18.78 -14.94
CA ASP A 187 20.40 19.10 -13.80
C ASP A 187 19.60 19.68 -12.61
N ASP A 188 18.55 20.47 -12.87
CA ASP A 188 17.67 21.02 -11.83
C ASP A 188 16.75 19.95 -11.20
N GLU A 189 16.20 19.03 -12.00
CA GLU A 189 15.40 17.89 -11.49
C GLU A 189 16.26 16.91 -10.68
N GLU A 190 17.47 16.58 -11.16
CA GLU A 190 18.38 15.67 -10.47
C GLU A 190 18.86 16.23 -9.12
N ASN A 191 19.04 17.56 -9.03
CA ASN A 191 19.39 18.21 -7.77
C ASN A 191 18.23 18.19 -6.76
N GLY A 192 16.99 18.42 -7.23
CA GLY A 192 15.79 18.33 -6.39
C GLY A 192 15.54 16.92 -5.85
N ASP A 193 15.78 15.89 -6.63
CA ASP A 193 15.62 14.50 -6.19
C ASP A 193 16.70 14.07 -5.20
N ARG A 194 17.95 14.55 -5.34
CA ARG A 194 18.98 14.33 -4.31
C ARG A 194 18.60 14.97 -2.98
N GLU A 195 18.13 16.22 -2.99
CA GLU A 195 17.71 16.91 -1.76
C GLU A 195 16.56 16.16 -1.06
N ARG A 196 15.56 15.69 -1.82
CA ARG A 196 14.45 14.88 -1.30
C ARG A 196 14.93 13.58 -0.66
N ARG A 197 15.88 12.89 -1.30
CA ARG A 197 16.46 11.63 -0.78
C ARG A 197 17.23 11.84 0.51
N GLU A 198 18.05 12.89 0.58
CA GLU A 198 18.79 13.23 1.81
C GLU A 198 17.85 13.60 2.95
N LYS A 199 16.81 14.39 2.66
CA LYS A 199 15.77 14.71 3.64
C LYS A 199 15.02 13.47 4.12
N LEU A 200 14.69 12.55 3.21
CA LEU A 200 14.06 11.28 3.57
C LEU A 200 14.98 10.44 4.47
N LYS A 201 16.27 10.33 4.15
CA LYS A 201 17.24 9.62 5.00
C LYS A 201 17.29 10.22 6.40
N GLU A 202 17.31 11.55 6.52
CA GLU A 202 17.28 12.23 7.82
C GLU A 202 16.00 11.92 8.61
N GLN A 203 14.84 11.93 7.94
CA GLN A 203 13.56 11.56 8.55
C GLN A 203 13.56 10.10 9.01
N LEU A 204 14.05 9.17 8.18
CA LEU A 204 14.13 7.75 8.52
C LEU A 204 15.06 7.49 9.70
N LEU A 205 16.23 8.14 9.72
CA LEU A 205 17.17 8.05 10.83
C LEU A 205 16.56 8.54 12.15
N ARG A 206 15.78 9.63 12.10
CA ARG A 206 15.05 10.14 13.26
C ARG A 206 14.01 9.12 13.74
N GLN A 207 13.18 8.60 12.84
CA GLN A 207 12.14 7.62 13.17
C GLN A 207 12.71 6.30 13.68
N ALA A 208 13.87 5.87 13.16
CA ALA A 208 14.59 4.68 13.63
C ALA A 208 15.08 4.82 15.09
N ILE A 209 15.15 6.03 15.63
CA ILE A 209 15.49 6.29 17.03
C ILE A 209 14.22 6.48 17.87
N GLU A 210 13.30 7.33 17.41
CA GLU A 210 12.10 7.71 18.17
C GLU A 210 11.13 6.54 18.37
N ASN A 211 11.01 5.64 17.39
CA ASN A 211 10.00 4.58 17.41
C ASN A 211 10.35 3.44 18.36
N PRO A 212 11.60 2.93 18.39
CA PRO A 212 12.04 1.98 19.41
C PRO A 212 11.86 2.52 20.83
N GLU A 213 12.08 3.81 21.09
CA GLU A 213 11.91 4.38 22.43
C GLU A 213 10.46 4.24 22.96
N ALA A 214 9.46 4.49 22.13
CA ALA A 214 8.05 4.32 22.50
C ALA A 214 7.71 2.84 22.79
N LEU A 215 8.24 1.91 21.98
CA LEU A 215 8.06 0.48 22.19
C LEU A 215 8.81 0.00 23.44
N GLU A 216 10.00 0.53 23.71
CA GLU A 216 10.77 0.26 24.92
C GLU A 216 10.09 0.76 26.20
N GLU A 217 9.40 1.89 26.13
CA GLU A 217 8.57 2.35 27.22
C GLU A 217 7.40 1.39 27.47
N ALA A 218 6.74 0.94 26.40
CA ALA A 218 5.69 -0.07 26.47
C ALA A 218 6.20 -1.40 27.08
N LEU A 219 7.43 -1.84 26.76
CA LEU A 219 8.04 -3.06 27.32
C LEU A 219 8.12 -3.05 28.85
N LYS A 220 8.26 -1.87 29.48
CA LYS A 220 8.38 -1.75 30.96
C LYS A 220 7.08 -2.12 31.69
N THR A 221 5.94 -1.96 31.03
CA THR A 221 4.61 -2.19 31.60
C THR A 221 3.90 -3.40 30.98
N ALA A 222 4.45 -3.94 29.88
CA ALA A 222 3.89 -5.06 29.13
C ALA A 222 3.88 -6.38 29.93
N SER A 223 2.79 -7.14 29.76
CA SER A 223 2.74 -8.56 30.13
C SER A 223 3.74 -9.39 29.33
N GLU A 224 4.07 -10.61 29.79
CA GLU A 224 5.06 -11.46 29.10
C GLU A 224 4.71 -11.70 27.62
N SER A 225 3.46 -12.04 27.32
CA SER A 225 3.01 -12.27 25.94
C SER A 225 3.11 -11.02 25.06
N MET A 226 2.86 -9.84 25.63
CA MET A 226 2.94 -8.58 24.91
C MET A 226 4.39 -8.14 24.71
N ARG A 227 5.27 -8.47 25.66
CA ARG A 227 6.71 -8.15 25.60
C ARG A 227 7.37 -8.83 24.41
N ASP A 228 7.08 -10.11 24.18
CA ASP A 228 7.66 -10.86 23.07
C ASP A 228 7.25 -10.27 21.71
N LEU A 229 5.98 -9.86 21.58
CA LEU A 229 5.48 -9.20 20.37
C LEU A 229 6.13 -7.83 20.15
N LEU A 230 6.24 -7.01 21.19
CA LEU A 230 6.91 -5.71 21.11
C LEU A 230 8.39 -5.85 20.74
N LEU A 231 9.11 -6.80 21.33
CA LEU A 231 10.50 -7.07 20.99
C LEU A 231 10.66 -7.49 19.52
N TRP A 232 9.78 -8.36 19.04
CA TRP A 232 9.76 -8.74 17.63
C TRP A 232 9.47 -7.56 16.71
N ALA A 233 8.49 -6.71 17.06
CA ALA A 233 8.15 -5.52 16.28
C ALA A 233 9.31 -4.51 16.22
N ILE A 234 10.06 -4.33 17.32
CA ILE A 234 11.27 -3.50 17.35
C ILE A 234 12.32 -4.04 16.38
N ASP A 235 12.60 -5.35 16.41
CA ASP A 235 13.61 -5.98 15.54
C ASP A 235 13.25 -5.82 14.05
N VAL A 236 11.99 -6.12 13.71
CA VAL A 236 11.45 -5.96 12.35
C VAL A 236 11.54 -4.51 11.88
N ALA A 237 11.11 -3.56 12.71
CA ALA A 237 11.15 -2.15 12.37
C ALA A 237 12.59 -1.65 12.14
N ASN A 238 13.52 -1.97 13.05
CA ASN A 238 14.92 -1.57 12.93
C ASN A 238 15.56 -2.11 11.64
N LYS A 239 15.35 -3.39 11.34
CA LYS A 239 15.82 -3.98 10.09
C LYS A 239 15.23 -3.26 8.88
N GLY A 240 13.94 -2.93 8.92
CA GLY A 240 13.27 -2.20 7.85
C GLY A 240 13.84 -0.79 7.64
N TYR A 241 14.11 -0.05 8.71
CA TYR A 241 14.76 1.25 8.62
C TYR A 241 16.16 1.15 8.02
N ASP A 242 16.98 0.21 8.48
CA ASP A 242 18.34 -0.02 7.97
C ASP A 242 18.31 -0.33 6.47
N GLU A 243 17.44 -1.23 6.04
CA GLU A 243 17.33 -1.64 4.64
C GLU A 243 16.82 -0.49 3.77
N ALA A 244 15.81 0.26 4.22
CA ALA A 244 15.30 1.45 3.55
C ALA A 244 16.39 2.51 3.33
N ILE A 245 17.12 2.85 4.39
CA ILE A 245 18.19 3.86 4.34
C ILE A 245 19.30 3.41 3.38
N SER A 246 19.65 2.12 3.38
CA SER A 246 20.69 1.56 2.51
C SER A 246 20.31 1.56 1.02
N ASN A 247 19.02 1.43 0.71
CA ASN A 247 18.52 1.34 -0.67
C ASN A 247 18.23 2.72 -1.29
N ILE A 248 18.10 3.78 -0.49
CA ILE A 248 17.99 5.16 -1.00
C ILE A 248 19.36 5.62 -1.52
N ARG A 249 19.55 5.56 -2.84
CA ARG A 249 20.78 5.95 -3.55
C ARG A 249 20.83 7.42 -3.92
#